data_AF-A0A1N6IWM1-F1
#
_entry.id   AF-A0A1N6IWM1-F1
#
_cell.length_a   1.000
_cell.length_b   1.000
_cell.length_c   1.000
_cell.angle_alpha   90.00
_cell.angle_beta   90.00
_cell.angle_gamma   90.00
#
_symmetry.space_group_name_H-M   'P 1'
#
loop_
_entity.id
_entity.type
_entity.pdbx_description
1 polymer ?
#
loop_
_entity_poly.entity_id
_entity_poly.type
_entity_poly.pdbx_seq_one_letter_code
_entity_poly.pdbx_strand_id
1 'polypeptide(L)'
;MKQDGFIEALRRELSSLPKAAIDEIVADYREYIGDALAAGRHEEEVIAALGDPAKLARELTAQANYRQWEAQRSVGNLMRVVASVARLGLLQLLLLGPFLLYLLMLTVGYVVSGALAVAGLVAMLVLGSHHFFGTDFNLNLGKETQTKSTDQVGDLHTDFAGLQVLDKRFVLRLNNGARVDLVTTAGPIELKRDAQGQLETEIPDDAARKLLTQNADGSFSIDRDAVNALDFRDTVDGRLSLARSGEDKQALSWNIVDTDGSHASFDQDANGDTHHLSVNDNSDGSQVSIGDGGIAVDDSQDHIHISGLGGKTLESIALRYAVIALPIGLLGLLLCIWLTCITWRALTRFTQRQIDALSTSFGHTPAR
;
A
#
# COMPACT_ATOMS: atom_id res chain seq x y z
N MET A 1 -43.11 56.26 -78.00
CA MET A 1 -43.76 55.39 -76.99
C MET A 1 -44.36 56.31 -75.94
N LYS A 2 -45.59 56.08 -75.46
CA LYS A 2 -46.22 56.93 -74.44
C LYS A 2 -45.84 56.49 -73.02
N GLN A 3 -46.04 57.35 -72.03
CA GLN A 3 -45.68 57.19 -70.62
C GLN A 3 -46.17 55.87 -70.05
N ASP A 4 -47.46 55.56 -70.23
CA ASP A 4 -48.06 54.33 -69.73
C ASP A 4 -47.37 53.08 -70.31
N GLY A 5 -46.99 53.14 -71.59
CA GLY A 5 -46.26 52.06 -72.24
C GLY A 5 -44.84 51.88 -71.68
N PHE A 6 -44.16 52.98 -71.33
CA PHE A 6 -42.82 52.94 -70.74
C PHE A 6 -42.84 52.38 -69.31
N ILE A 7 -43.79 52.83 -68.49
CA ILE A 7 -43.93 52.36 -67.11
C ILE A 7 -44.29 50.88 -67.07
N GLU A 8 -45.20 50.42 -67.95
CA GLU A 8 -45.57 49.00 -67.98
C GLU A 8 -44.41 48.10 -68.45
N ALA A 9 -43.61 48.58 -69.41
CA ALA A 9 -42.39 47.90 -69.82
C ALA A 9 -41.36 47.85 -68.68
N LEU A 10 -41.12 48.97 -67.98
CA LEU A 10 -40.21 49.05 -66.83
C LEU A 10 -40.64 48.11 -65.69
N ARG A 11 -41.95 48.05 -65.39
CA ARG A 11 -42.51 47.16 -64.37
C ARG A 11 -42.30 45.68 -64.70
N ARG A 12 -42.46 45.31 -65.98
CA ARG A 12 -42.25 43.94 -66.44
C ARG A 12 -40.79 43.51 -66.31
N GLU A 13 -39.86 44.38 -66.67
CA GLU A 13 -38.42 44.12 -66.56
C GLU A 13 -37.93 44.10 -65.09
N LEU A 14 -38.55 44.89 -64.20
CA LEU A 14 -38.25 44.91 -62.76
C LEU A 14 -38.93 43.79 -61.96
N SER A 15 -39.67 42.86 -62.59
CA SER A 15 -40.43 41.79 -61.93
C SER A 15 -39.61 40.84 -61.05
N SER A 16 -38.28 40.86 -61.16
CA SER A 16 -37.36 40.10 -60.32
C SER A 16 -37.16 40.70 -58.91
N LEU A 17 -37.56 41.96 -58.68
CA LEU A 17 -37.46 42.64 -57.40
C LEU A 17 -38.73 42.47 -56.54
N PRO A 18 -38.67 42.70 -55.21
CA PRO A 18 -39.85 42.69 -54.35
C PRO A 18 -40.88 43.75 -54.79
N LYS A 19 -42.17 43.39 -54.78
CA LYS A 19 -43.27 44.25 -55.25
C LYS A 19 -43.26 45.66 -54.67
N ALA A 20 -42.95 45.80 -53.38
CA ALA A 20 -42.86 47.09 -52.71
C ALA A 20 -41.78 48.01 -53.33
N ALA A 21 -40.61 47.46 -53.67
CA ALA A 21 -39.53 48.21 -54.31
C ALA A 21 -39.85 48.56 -55.76
N ILE A 22 -40.55 47.66 -56.48
CA ILE A 22 -41.03 47.94 -57.84
C ILE A 22 -42.00 49.13 -57.83
N ASP A 23 -42.97 49.12 -56.91
CA ASP A 23 -44.00 50.16 -56.83
C ASP A 23 -43.42 51.53 -56.42
N GLU A 24 -42.40 51.54 -55.54
CA GLU A 24 -41.65 52.75 -55.17
C GLU A 24 -40.88 53.33 -56.37
N ILE A 25 -40.07 52.52 -57.05
CA ILE A 25 -39.30 52.95 -58.23
C ILE A 25 -40.24 53.48 -59.33
N VAL A 26 -41.35 52.79 -59.59
CA VAL A 26 -42.33 53.20 -60.59
C VAL A 26 -43.01 54.52 -60.21
N ALA A 27 -43.27 54.76 -58.93
CA ALA A 27 -43.84 56.01 -58.46
C ALA A 27 -42.89 57.19 -58.70
N ASP A 28 -41.60 57.05 -58.38
CA ASP A 28 -40.58 58.09 -58.58
C ASP A 28 -40.45 58.49 -60.06
N TYR A 29 -40.44 57.51 -60.96
CA TYR A 29 -40.36 57.79 -62.40
C TYR A 29 -41.66 58.39 -62.96
N ARG A 30 -42.82 58.05 -62.39
CA ARG A 30 -44.09 58.70 -62.75
C ARG A 30 -44.11 60.16 -62.32
N GLU A 31 -43.61 60.46 -61.12
CA GLU A 31 -43.47 61.83 -60.61
C GLU A 31 -42.51 62.63 -61.50
N TYR A 32 -41.32 62.09 -61.80
CA TYR A 32 -40.35 62.74 -62.68
C TYR A 32 -40.90 63.05 -64.08
N ILE A 33 -41.61 62.10 -64.71
CA ILE A 33 -42.24 62.33 -66.02
C ILE A 33 -43.35 63.39 -65.90
N GLY A 34 -44.16 63.34 -64.83
CA GLY A 34 -45.20 64.32 -64.54
C GLY A 34 -44.66 65.74 -64.40
N ASP A 35 -43.56 65.91 -63.66
CA ASP A 35 -42.90 67.20 -63.47
C ASP A 35 -42.30 67.75 -64.77
N ALA A 36 -41.70 66.87 -65.58
CA ALA A 36 -41.15 67.26 -66.89
C ALA A 36 -42.24 67.72 -67.87
N LEU A 37 -43.42 67.08 -67.84
CA LEU A 37 -44.59 67.50 -68.61
C LEU A 37 -45.15 68.83 -68.11
N ALA A 38 -45.23 69.03 -66.78
CA ALA A 38 -45.67 70.28 -66.17
C ALA A 38 -44.73 71.45 -66.49
N ALA A 39 -43.43 71.17 -66.66
CA ALA A 39 -42.42 72.12 -67.12
C ALA A 39 -42.49 72.44 -68.63
N GLY A 40 -43.49 71.91 -69.35
CA GLY A 40 -43.75 72.21 -70.76
C GLY A 40 -42.91 71.39 -71.75
N ARG A 41 -42.24 70.31 -71.32
CA ARG A 41 -41.53 69.41 -72.23
C ARG A 41 -42.49 68.42 -72.86
N HIS A 42 -42.24 68.05 -74.11
CA HIS A 42 -43.05 67.03 -74.79
C HIS A 42 -42.76 65.64 -74.22
N GLU A 43 -43.82 64.86 -73.98
CA GLU A 43 -43.78 63.50 -73.42
C GLU A 43 -42.78 62.58 -74.14
N GLU A 44 -42.74 62.68 -75.47
CA GLU A 44 -41.92 61.86 -76.35
C GLU A 44 -40.42 62.16 -76.18
N GLU A 45 -40.06 63.41 -75.93
CA GLU A 45 -38.68 63.84 -75.70
C GLU A 45 -38.20 63.42 -74.31
N VAL A 46 -39.08 63.45 -73.31
CA VAL A 46 -38.77 63.00 -71.95
C VAL A 46 -38.50 61.49 -71.97
N ILE A 47 -39.39 60.69 -72.57
CA ILE A 47 -39.23 59.23 -72.66
C ILE A 47 -37.99 58.86 -73.49
N ALA A 48 -37.72 59.57 -74.60
CA ALA A 48 -36.52 59.36 -75.39
C ALA A 48 -35.22 59.65 -74.59
N ALA A 49 -35.26 60.62 -73.67
CA ALA A 49 -34.14 60.93 -72.78
C ALA A 49 -33.91 59.88 -71.69
N LEU A 50 -34.96 59.18 -71.22
CA LEU A 50 -34.81 58.05 -70.29
C LEU A 50 -34.20 56.80 -70.94
N GLY A 51 -34.28 56.68 -72.27
CA GLY A 51 -33.66 55.60 -73.02
C GLY A 51 -34.44 54.28 -72.99
N ASP A 52 -33.72 53.15 -73.04
CA ASP A 52 -34.31 51.82 -73.14
C ASP A 52 -34.72 51.28 -71.74
N PRO A 53 -36.02 50.99 -71.49
CA PRO A 53 -36.51 50.54 -70.19
C PRO A 53 -35.84 49.23 -69.72
N ALA A 54 -35.40 48.36 -70.63
CA ALA A 54 -34.73 47.11 -70.26
C ALA A 54 -33.32 47.35 -69.69
N LYS A 55 -32.59 48.35 -70.22
CA LYS A 55 -31.27 48.71 -69.68
C LYS A 55 -31.40 49.37 -68.32
N LEU A 56 -32.37 50.29 -68.17
CA LEU A 56 -32.64 50.97 -66.92
C LEU A 56 -33.04 49.99 -65.81
N ALA A 57 -33.94 49.05 -66.12
CA ALA A 57 -34.34 48.01 -65.17
C ALA A 57 -33.16 47.16 -64.69
N ARG A 58 -32.25 46.81 -65.60
CA ARG A 58 -31.07 46.00 -65.30
C ARG A 58 -30.06 46.74 -64.42
N GLU A 59 -29.88 48.04 -64.63
CA GLU A 59 -29.02 48.89 -63.78
C GLU A 59 -29.62 49.05 -62.37
N LEU A 60 -30.92 49.35 -62.28
CA LEU A 60 -31.62 49.49 -61.00
C LEU A 60 -31.62 48.18 -60.20
N THR A 61 -31.80 47.04 -60.88
CA THR A 61 -31.74 45.71 -60.25
C THR A 61 -30.33 45.41 -59.72
N ALA A 62 -29.28 45.77 -60.45
CA ALA A 62 -27.90 45.60 -59.99
C ALA A 62 -27.58 46.45 -58.76
N GLN A 63 -28.02 47.71 -58.73
CA GLN A 63 -27.85 48.59 -57.57
C GLN A 63 -28.65 48.12 -56.35
N ALA A 64 -29.90 47.67 -56.54
CA ALA A 64 -30.72 47.12 -55.47
C ALA A 64 -30.10 45.88 -54.85
N ASN A 65 -29.60 44.95 -55.69
CA ASN A 65 -28.91 43.75 -55.23
C ASN A 65 -27.60 44.06 -54.48
N TYR A 66 -26.84 45.07 -54.94
CA TYR A 66 -25.61 45.49 -54.25
C TYR A 66 -25.89 46.08 -52.86
N ARG A 67 -26.89 46.97 -52.75
CA ARG A 67 -27.30 47.54 -51.46
C ARG A 67 -27.83 46.48 -50.51
N GLN A 68 -28.57 45.49 -51.02
CA GLN A 68 -29.06 44.38 -50.21
C GLN A 68 -27.93 43.47 -49.73
N TRP A 69 -26.90 43.27 -50.56
CA TRP A 69 -25.68 42.55 -50.19
C TRP A 69 -24.86 43.29 -49.12
N GLU A 70 -24.72 44.62 -49.20
CA GLU A 70 -24.11 45.43 -48.13
C GLU A 70 -24.91 45.41 -46.83
N ALA A 71 -26.25 45.48 -46.91
CA ALA A 71 -27.13 45.42 -45.75
C ALA A 71 -27.08 44.06 -45.03
N GLN A 72 -27.00 42.95 -45.77
CA GLN A 72 -26.78 41.61 -45.22
C GLN A 72 -25.39 41.45 -44.60
N ARG A 73 -24.41 42.28 -45.01
CA ARG A 73 -23.06 42.34 -44.44
C ARG A 73 -22.95 43.18 -43.16
N SER A 74 -24.07 43.54 -42.52
CA SER A 74 -24.11 44.26 -41.24
C SER A 74 -23.19 43.60 -40.20
N VAL A 75 -22.00 44.19 -40.06
CA VAL A 75 -20.89 43.74 -39.22
C VAL A 75 -21.32 43.62 -37.76
N GLY A 76 -22.31 44.41 -37.34
CA GLY A 76 -22.90 44.36 -36.01
C GLY A 76 -23.73 43.10 -35.74
N ASN A 77 -24.51 42.61 -36.71
CA ASN A 77 -25.25 41.35 -36.55
C ASN A 77 -24.30 40.15 -36.62
N LEU A 78 -23.28 40.20 -37.47
CA LEU A 78 -22.24 39.17 -37.54
C LEU A 78 -21.43 39.09 -36.23
N MET A 79 -21.00 40.22 -35.66
CA MET A 79 -20.32 40.25 -34.35
C MET A 79 -21.21 39.70 -33.23
N ARG A 80 -22.51 39.96 -33.25
CA ARG A 80 -23.45 39.42 -32.25
C ARG A 80 -23.58 37.89 -32.36
N VAL A 81 -23.61 37.35 -33.57
CA VAL A 81 -23.61 35.90 -33.81
C VAL A 81 -22.28 35.28 -33.41
N VAL A 82 -21.14 35.86 -33.82
CA VAL A 82 -19.80 35.40 -33.43
C VAL A 82 -19.60 35.45 -31.92
N ALA A 83 -20.06 36.51 -31.23
CA ALA A 83 -20.01 36.60 -29.78
C ALA A 83 -20.91 35.55 -29.10
N SER A 84 -22.05 35.20 -29.72
CA SER A 84 -22.95 34.16 -29.22
C SER A 84 -22.33 32.77 -29.37
N VAL A 85 -21.70 32.49 -30.52
CA VAL A 85 -20.98 31.23 -30.78
C VAL A 85 -19.75 31.12 -29.88
N ALA A 86 -18.99 32.19 -29.71
CA ALA A 86 -17.84 32.23 -28.81
C ALA A 86 -18.24 31.99 -27.34
N ARG A 87 -19.37 32.57 -26.90
CA ARG A 87 -19.91 32.34 -25.56
C ARG A 87 -20.40 30.91 -25.36
N LEU A 88 -21.03 30.31 -26.37
CA LEU A 88 -21.39 28.90 -26.37
C LEU A 88 -20.16 28.00 -26.30
N GLY A 89 -19.10 28.31 -27.06
CA GLY A 89 -17.82 27.60 -26.99
C GLY A 89 -17.15 27.75 -25.62
N LEU A 90 -17.21 28.94 -25.02
CA LEU A 90 -16.66 29.18 -23.68
C LEU A 90 -17.44 28.45 -22.58
N LEU A 91 -18.77 28.39 -22.68
CA LEU A 91 -19.62 27.57 -21.83
C LEU A 91 -19.30 26.07 -21.98
N GLN A 92 -19.09 25.61 -23.22
CA GLN A 92 -18.70 24.24 -23.49
C GLN A 92 -17.34 23.92 -22.87
N LEU A 93 -16.35 24.83 -22.98
CA LEU A 93 -15.03 24.67 -22.38
C LEU A 93 -15.09 24.69 -20.84
N LEU A 94 -15.89 25.59 -20.27
CA LEU A 94 -16.12 25.68 -18.83
C LEU A 94 -16.81 24.43 -18.28
N LEU A 95 -17.68 23.79 -19.06
CA LEU A 95 -18.35 22.54 -18.70
C LEU A 95 -17.46 21.31 -18.96
N LEU A 96 -16.58 21.38 -19.97
CA LEU A 96 -15.63 20.33 -20.33
C LEU A 96 -14.51 20.20 -19.28
N GLY A 97 -14.05 21.31 -18.69
CA GLY A 97 -13.04 21.32 -17.63
C GLY A 97 -13.35 20.41 -16.44
N PRO A 98 -14.47 20.61 -15.71
CA PRO A 98 -14.85 19.76 -14.59
C PRO A 98 -15.18 18.33 -15.03
N PHE A 99 -15.69 18.14 -16.26
CA PHE A 99 -15.91 16.80 -16.82
C PHE A 99 -14.59 16.04 -17.04
N LEU A 100 -13.56 16.71 -17.56
CA LEU A 100 -12.24 16.14 -17.76
C LEU A 100 -11.54 15.84 -16.43
N LEU A 101 -11.66 16.75 -15.46
CA LEU A 101 -11.15 16.55 -14.10
C LEU A 101 -11.82 15.35 -13.42
N TYR A 102 -13.14 15.22 -13.57
CA TYR A 102 -13.88 14.06 -13.08
C TYR A 102 -13.39 12.76 -13.73
N LEU A 103 -13.20 12.75 -15.05
CA LEU A 103 -12.70 11.58 -15.77
C LEU A 103 -11.29 11.20 -15.29
N LEU A 104 -10.42 12.19 -15.09
CA LEU A 104 -9.06 12.00 -14.57
C LEU A 104 -9.08 11.43 -13.14
N MET A 105 -9.94 11.97 -12.27
CA MET A 105 -10.03 11.47 -10.91
C MET A 105 -10.57 10.02 -10.88
N LEU A 106 -11.48 9.69 -11.81
CA LEU A 106 -12.03 8.35 -11.97
C LEU A 106 -10.96 7.37 -12.48
N THR A 107 -10.12 7.74 -13.45
CA THR A 107 -9.04 6.88 -13.94
C THR A 107 -7.98 6.64 -12.86
N VAL A 108 -7.59 7.68 -12.11
CA VAL A 108 -6.69 7.54 -10.96
C VAL A 108 -7.30 6.61 -9.91
N GLY A 109 -8.59 6.77 -9.60
CA GLY A 109 -9.31 5.88 -8.69
C GLY A 109 -9.26 4.42 -9.13
N TYR A 110 -9.50 4.13 -10.41
CA TYR A 110 -9.39 2.77 -10.97
C TYR A 110 -7.98 2.19 -10.86
N VAL A 111 -6.96 2.98 -11.19
CA VAL A 111 -5.56 2.53 -11.13
C VAL A 111 -5.15 2.22 -9.69
N VAL A 112 -5.46 3.11 -8.74
CA VAL A 112 -5.12 2.93 -7.33
C VAL A 112 -5.88 1.75 -6.73
N SER A 113 -7.19 1.66 -6.99
CA SER A 113 -8.03 0.58 -6.45
C SER A 113 -7.67 -0.78 -7.05
N GLY A 114 -7.36 -0.82 -8.36
CA GLY A 114 -6.89 -2.02 -9.05
C GLY A 114 -5.52 -2.47 -8.54
N ALA A 115 -4.57 -1.53 -8.39
CA ALA A 115 -3.26 -1.84 -7.83
C ALA A 115 -3.38 -2.40 -6.40
N LEU A 116 -4.25 -1.82 -5.57
CA LEU A 116 -4.48 -2.28 -4.20
C LEU A 116 -5.13 -3.67 -4.16
N ALA A 117 -6.08 -3.95 -5.06
CA ALA A 117 -6.72 -5.25 -5.18
C ALA A 117 -5.74 -6.34 -5.64
N VAL A 118 -4.90 -6.04 -6.65
CA VAL A 118 -3.86 -6.97 -7.14
C VAL A 118 -2.80 -7.20 -6.07
N ALA A 119 -2.33 -6.15 -5.40
CA ALA A 119 -1.38 -6.28 -4.29
C ALA A 119 -1.95 -7.13 -3.15
N GLY A 120 -3.22 -6.92 -2.78
CA GLY A 120 -3.92 -7.73 -1.79
C GLY A 120 -4.05 -9.20 -2.22
N LEU A 121 -4.34 -9.46 -3.50
CA LEU A 121 -4.45 -10.81 -4.03
C LEU A 121 -3.11 -11.54 -4.05
N VAL A 122 -2.05 -10.87 -4.49
CA VAL A 122 -0.69 -11.42 -4.49
C VAL A 122 -0.24 -11.69 -3.05
N ALA A 123 -0.51 -10.79 -2.11
CA ALA A 123 -0.23 -11.02 -0.69
C ALA A 123 -0.97 -12.26 -0.16
N MET A 124 -2.27 -12.40 -0.46
CA MET A 124 -3.05 -13.60 -0.09
C MET A 124 -2.48 -14.89 -0.69
N LEU A 125 -2.01 -14.86 -1.94
CA LEU A 125 -1.41 -16.03 -2.60
C LEU A 125 -0.05 -16.38 -2.00
N VAL A 126 0.84 -15.41 -1.80
CA VAL A 126 2.17 -15.65 -1.22
C VAL A 126 2.06 -16.13 0.23
N LEU A 127 1.18 -15.53 1.04
CA LEU A 127 0.92 -15.99 2.40
C LEU A 127 0.19 -17.34 2.43
N GLY A 128 -0.76 -17.56 1.52
CA GLY A 128 -1.43 -18.86 1.38
C GLY A 128 -0.43 -19.96 1.03
N SER A 129 0.51 -19.69 0.14
CA SER A 129 1.61 -20.62 -0.16
C SER A 129 2.51 -20.85 1.04
N HIS A 130 2.84 -19.81 1.82
CA HIS A 130 3.67 -19.98 3.02
C HIS A 130 2.94 -20.75 4.14
N HIS A 131 1.63 -20.56 4.32
CA HIS A 131 0.83 -21.34 5.27
C HIS A 131 0.53 -22.76 4.79
N PHE A 132 0.49 -23.03 3.48
CA PHE A 132 0.17 -24.35 2.93
C PHE A 132 1.41 -25.24 2.74
N PHE A 133 2.59 -24.65 2.51
CA PHE A 133 3.87 -25.36 2.43
C PHE A 133 4.75 -25.17 3.68
N GLY A 134 4.42 -24.25 4.58
CA GLY A 134 5.13 -23.99 5.84
C GLY A 134 4.35 -24.37 7.10
N THR A 135 3.37 -25.28 6.99
CA THR A 135 2.73 -25.88 8.17
C THR A 135 3.73 -26.74 8.93
N ASP A 136 4.32 -26.13 9.96
CA ASP A 136 4.40 -26.62 11.33
C ASP A 136 4.40 -28.15 11.47
N PHE A 137 5.58 -28.77 11.27
CA PHE A 137 5.84 -30.09 11.80
C PHE A 137 5.92 -30.00 13.34
N ASN A 138 4.75 -29.99 13.98
CA ASN A 138 4.63 -29.93 15.43
C ASN A 138 4.93 -31.33 15.99
N LEU A 139 6.22 -31.65 16.14
CA LEU A 139 6.64 -32.75 17.00
C LEU A 139 6.40 -32.30 18.45
N ASN A 140 5.24 -32.69 18.97
CA ASN A 140 4.90 -32.53 20.37
C ASN A 140 5.74 -33.54 21.19
N LEU A 141 7.02 -33.24 21.41
CA LEU A 141 7.83 -33.94 22.41
C LEU A 141 7.49 -33.37 23.79
N GLY A 142 6.51 -34.00 24.44
CA GLY A 142 6.45 -34.08 25.90
C GLY A 142 5.37 -33.25 26.58
N LYS A 143 4.27 -33.92 26.94
CA LYS A 143 4.00 -34.31 28.34
C LYS A 143 2.67 -35.03 28.42
N GLU A 144 2.71 -36.36 28.43
CA GLU A 144 1.67 -37.16 29.04
C GLU A 144 2.30 -38.12 30.04
N THR A 145 2.61 -37.61 31.22
CA THR A 145 2.46 -38.37 32.47
C THR A 145 2.24 -37.36 33.60
N GLN A 146 0.98 -37.04 33.91
CA GLN A 146 0.65 -36.60 35.26
C GLN A 146 0.75 -37.82 36.17
N THR A 147 1.94 -38.10 36.67
CA THR A 147 2.09 -38.85 37.91
C THR A 147 2.11 -37.82 39.04
N LYS A 148 1.14 -37.95 39.95
CA LYS A 148 1.12 -37.26 41.24
C LYS A 148 2.48 -37.47 41.94
N SER A 149 3.33 -36.46 41.94
CA SER A 149 4.53 -36.41 42.77
C SER A 149 4.31 -35.36 43.86
N THR A 150 3.94 -35.87 45.03
CA THR A 150 4.18 -35.27 46.33
C THR A 150 5.68 -34.94 46.49
N ASP A 151 5.99 -33.72 46.94
CA ASP A 151 7.26 -33.27 47.53
C ASP A 151 8.58 -33.82 46.95
N GLN A 152 8.94 -33.42 45.73
CA GLN A 152 10.35 -33.42 45.30
C GLN A 152 10.70 -32.10 44.64
N VAL A 153 11.37 -31.25 45.42
CA VAL A 153 12.11 -30.07 44.93
C VAL A 153 13.17 -30.58 43.96
N GLY A 154 13.21 -29.99 42.76
CA GLY A 154 13.97 -30.48 41.61
C GLY A 154 15.47 -30.56 41.87
N ASP A 155 15.98 -31.79 41.90
CA ASP A 155 17.40 -32.10 41.86
C ASP A 155 17.85 -32.01 40.39
N LEU A 156 18.72 -31.04 40.07
CA LEU A 156 19.30 -30.94 38.74
C LEU A 156 20.34 -32.07 38.60
N HIS A 157 19.95 -33.18 37.96
CA HIS A 157 20.87 -34.28 37.73
C HIS A 157 21.77 -33.97 36.53
N THR A 158 22.95 -33.43 36.81
CA THR A 158 24.05 -33.47 35.84
C THR A 158 24.58 -34.90 35.77
N ASP A 159 24.82 -35.45 34.59
CA ASP A 159 25.47 -36.77 34.43
C ASP A 159 26.92 -36.78 34.99
N PHE A 160 27.41 -35.59 35.38
CA PHE A 160 28.63 -35.36 36.14
C PHE A 160 28.46 -35.82 37.61
N ALA A 161 29.00 -36.99 37.96
CA ALA A 161 28.83 -37.59 39.28
C ALA A 161 29.53 -36.81 40.42
N GLY A 162 30.53 -35.99 40.07
CA GLY A 162 31.29 -35.17 41.01
C GLY A 162 30.55 -33.97 41.63
N LEU A 163 29.43 -33.51 41.04
CA LEU A 163 28.64 -32.39 41.58
C LEU A 163 27.16 -32.75 41.65
N GLN A 164 26.54 -32.49 42.81
CA GLN A 164 25.08 -32.58 43.00
C GLN A 164 24.54 -31.23 43.47
N VAL A 165 23.39 -30.83 42.90
CA VAL A 165 22.74 -29.55 43.20
C VAL A 165 21.51 -29.79 44.06
N LEU A 166 21.72 -29.89 45.37
CA LEU A 166 20.64 -30.14 46.34
C LEU A 166 20.07 -28.80 46.83
N ASP A 167 18.96 -28.39 46.22
CA ASP A 167 18.20 -27.18 46.58
C ASP A 167 19.07 -25.91 46.60
N LYS A 168 19.55 -25.48 47.78
CA LYS A 168 20.41 -24.29 47.95
C LYS A 168 21.90 -24.59 48.10
N ARG A 169 22.32 -25.85 48.00
CA ARG A 169 23.71 -26.24 48.24
C ARG A 169 24.29 -27.02 47.07
N PHE A 170 25.53 -26.69 46.74
CA PHE A 170 26.38 -27.50 45.89
C PHE A 170 27.08 -28.54 46.75
N VAL A 171 26.91 -29.82 46.41
CA VAL A 171 27.60 -30.94 47.04
C VAL A 171 28.62 -31.51 46.07
N LEU A 172 29.88 -31.44 46.48
CA LEU A 172 31.08 -31.76 45.70
C LEU A 172 31.68 -33.06 46.19
N ARG A 173 31.77 -34.04 45.29
CA ARG A 173 32.36 -35.36 45.54
C ARG A 173 33.63 -35.47 44.70
N LEU A 174 34.77 -35.26 45.33
CA LEU A 174 36.07 -35.31 44.64
C LEU A 174 36.55 -36.76 44.51
N ASN A 175 36.61 -37.26 43.28
CA ASN A 175 37.30 -38.50 42.94
C ASN A 175 38.83 -38.35 42.98
N ASN A 176 39.56 -39.45 42.91
CA ASN A 176 41.03 -39.42 42.90
C ASN A 176 41.53 -38.73 41.62
N GLY A 177 42.35 -37.70 41.77
CA GLY A 177 42.81 -36.86 40.66
C GLY A 177 41.91 -35.66 40.34
N ALA A 178 40.78 -35.49 41.04
CA ALA A 178 39.90 -34.35 40.84
C ALA A 178 40.46 -33.05 41.45
N ARG A 179 40.20 -31.93 40.77
CA ARG A 179 40.49 -30.57 41.24
C ARG A 179 39.23 -29.73 41.14
N VAL A 180 38.94 -28.95 42.18
CA VAL A 180 37.83 -28.00 42.22
C VAL A 180 38.36 -26.64 42.64
N ASP A 181 38.18 -25.66 41.78
CA ASP A 181 38.51 -24.26 42.03
C ASP A 181 37.21 -23.48 42.21
N LEU A 182 36.99 -22.91 43.40
CA LEU A 182 35.81 -22.10 43.69
C LEU A 182 36.20 -20.66 43.96
N VAL A 183 35.49 -19.74 43.33
CA VAL A 183 35.54 -18.31 43.67
C VAL A 183 34.28 -18.00 44.48
N THR A 184 34.46 -17.79 45.78
CA THR A 184 33.35 -17.46 46.69
C THR A 184 33.29 -15.97 46.99
N THR A 185 32.20 -15.52 47.60
CA THR A 185 32.05 -14.15 48.12
C THR A 185 33.08 -13.79 49.20
N ALA A 186 33.66 -14.78 49.88
CA ALA A 186 34.65 -14.60 50.94
C ALA A 186 36.09 -14.95 50.51
N GLY A 187 36.32 -15.23 49.23
CA GLY A 187 37.66 -15.54 48.69
C GLY A 187 37.71 -16.85 47.88
N PRO A 188 38.87 -17.14 47.25
CA PRO A 188 39.07 -18.37 46.50
C PRO A 188 39.28 -19.58 47.41
N ILE A 189 38.84 -20.75 46.96
CA ILE A 189 39.00 -22.05 47.60
C ILE A 189 39.48 -23.03 46.53
N GLU A 190 40.63 -23.66 46.73
CA GLU A 190 41.10 -24.75 45.88
C GLU A 190 41.07 -26.07 46.66
N LEU A 191 40.42 -27.07 46.08
CA LEU A 191 40.32 -28.43 46.61
C LEU A 191 40.89 -29.38 45.57
N LYS A 192 41.94 -30.11 45.92
CA LYS A 192 42.57 -31.09 45.03
C LYS A 192 42.68 -32.41 45.74
N ARG A 193 42.30 -33.50 45.07
CA ARG A 193 42.55 -34.85 45.56
C ARG A 193 43.61 -35.48 44.67
N ASP A 194 44.73 -35.88 45.25
CA ASP A 194 45.80 -36.53 44.49
C ASP A 194 45.39 -37.93 44.00
N ALA A 195 46.26 -38.56 43.19
CA ALA A 195 46.02 -39.91 42.68
C ALA A 195 46.12 -40.99 43.77
N GLN A 196 46.74 -40.67 44.91
CA GLN A 196 46.84 -41.52 46.09
C GLN A 196 45.64 -41.36 47.05
N GLY A 197 44.68 -40.47 46.75
CA GLY A 197 43.49 -40.18 47.53
C GLY A 197 43.68 -39.17 48.67
N GLN A 198 44.87 -38.60 48.86
CA GLN A 198 45.13 -37.53 49.81
C GLN A 198 44.50 -36.22 49.32
N LEU A 199 43.80 -35.54 50.23
CA LEU A 199 43.18 -34.25 49.96
C LEU A 199 44.16 -33.12 50.28
N GLU A 200 44.48 -32.32 49.28
CA GLU A 200 45.19 -31.04 49.39
C GLU A 200 44.15 -29.92 49.32
N THR A 201 44.00 -29.13 50.39
CA THR A 201 43.10 -27.98 50.42
C THR A 201 43.89 -26.70 50.58
N GLU A 202 43.81 -25.80 49.60
CA GLU A 202 44.43 -24.47 49.67
C GLU A 202 43.32 -23.44 49.83
N ILE A 203 43.16 -22.94 51.06
CA ILE A 203 42.15 -21.95 51.42
C ILE A 203 42.86 -20.80 52.13
N PRO A 204 43.18 -19.71 51.41
CA PRO A 204 43.90 -18.57 51.96
C PRO A 204 43.11 -17.79 53.03
N ASP A 205 41.78 -17.75 52.90
CA ASP A 205 40.91 -16.96 53.79
C ASP A 205 40.14 -17.85 54.79
N ASP A 206 40.18 -17.49 56.07
CA ASP A 206 39.40 -18.17 57.12
C ASP A 206 37.88 -17.96 56.95
N ALA A 207 37.47 -16.84 56.35
CA ALA A 207 36.07 -16.58 56.03
C ALA A 207 35.56 -17.53 54.94
N ALA A 208 36.37 -17.80 53.91
CA ALA A 208 36.04 -18.78 52.87
C ALA A 208 35.97 -20.21 53.42
N ARG A 209 36.84 -20.55 54.38
CA ARG A 209 36.81 -21.87 55.05
C ARG A 209 35.49 -22.15 55.78
N LYS A 210 34.84 -21.12 56.34
CA LYS A 210 33.55 -21.25 57.04
C LYS A 210 32.38 -21.50 56.11
N LEU A 211 32.50 -21.15 54.82
CA LEU A 211 31.47 -21.40 53.81
C LEU A 211 31.43 -22.85 53.34
N LEU A 212 32.55 -23.57 53.50
CA LEU A 212 32.69 -24.96 53.11
C LEU A 212 32.39 -25.89 54.30
N THR A 213 31.40 -26.77 54.13
CA THR A 213 31.03 -27.76 55.15
C THR A 213 31.39 -29.16 54.66
N GLN A 214 32.28 -29.85 55.35
CA GLN A 214 32.57 -31.25 55.04
C GLN A 214 31.50 -32.16 55.65
N ASN A 215 30.88 -32.98 54.81
CA ASN A 215 29.86 -33.94 55.21
C ASN A 215 30.51 -35.24 55.73
N ALA A 216 29.72 -36.05 56.43
CA ALA A 216 30.19 -37.32 57.03
C ALA A 216 30.63 -38.37 55.98
N ASP A 217 30.18 -38.23 54.73
CA ASP A 217 30.53 -39.07 53.58
C ASP A 217 31.83 -38.61 52.88
N GLY A 218 32.48 -37.56 53.38
CA GLY A 218 33.68 -36.98 52.78
C GLY A 218 33.42 -36.04 51.61
N SER A 219 32.16 -35.76 51.27
CA SER A 219 31.79 -34.71 50.32
C SER A 219 31.90 -33.31 50.93
N PHE A 220 32.06 -32.30 50.10
CA PHE A 220 32.06 -30.90 50.52
C PHE A 220 30.78 -30.23 50.08
N SER A 221 30.11 -29.53 50.98
CA SER A 221 28.92 -28.76 50.65
C SER A 221 29.14 -27.27 50.85
N ILE A 222 28.66 -26.46 49.91
CA ILE A 222 28.74 -25.00 49.93
C ILE A 222 27.39 -24.41 49.49
N ASP A 223 27.03 -23.26 50.05
CA ASP A 223 25.80 -22.55 49.67
C ASP A 223 25.92 -21.97 48.25
N ARG A 224 24.88 -22.12 47.43
CA ARG A 224 24.85 -21.65 46.04
C ARG A 224 25.00 -20.14 45.93
N ASP A 225 24.42 -19.37 46.85
CA ASP A 225 24.50 -17.90 46.82
C ASP A 225 25.91 -17.39 47.16
N ALA A 226 26.69 -18.21 47.86
CA ALA A 226 28.06 -17.90 48.25
C ALA A 226 29.09 -18.14 47.13
N VAL A 227 28.73 -18.90 46.09
CA VAL A 227 29.59 -19.24 44.95
C VAL A 227 29.38 -18.23 43.80
N ASN A 228 30.47 -17.59 43.36
CA ASN A 228 30.46 -16.71 42.19
C ASN A 228 30.88 -17.45 40.92
N ALA A 229 31.87 -18.34 41.04
CA ALA A 229 32.31 -19.23 39.98
C ALA A 229 32.84 -20.54 40.56
N LEU A 230 32.72 -21.63 39.81
CA LEU A 230 33.18 -22.96 40.17
C LEU A 230 33.72 -23.66 38.93
N ASP A 231 34.94 -24.19 39.00
CA ASP A 231 35.56 -25.00 37.96
C ASP A 231 35.93 -26.36 38.58
N PHE A 232 35.21 -27.40 38.20
CA PHE A 232 35.43 -28.78 38.61
C PHE A 232 36.07 -29.52 37.45
N ARG A 233 37.24 -30.09 37.68
CA ARG A 233 37.95 -30.97 36.75
C ARG A 233 38.05 -32.35 37.36
N ASP A 234 37.48 -33.33 36.68
CA ASP A 234 37.64 -34.75 36.97
C ASP A 234 38.33 -35.43 35.80
N THR A 235 39.11 -36.47 36.11
CA THR A 235 39.68 -37.37 35.12
C THR A 235 38.65 -38.31 34.49
N VAL A 236 37.53 -38.55 35.17
CA VAL A 236 36.47 -39.46 34.72
C VAL A 236 35.34 -38.69 34.02
N ASP A 237 34.82 -37.65 34.67
CA ASP A 237 33.61 -36.93 34.22
C ASP A 237 33.93 -35.69 33.34
N GLY A 238 35.22 -35.38 33.12
CA GLY A 238 35.65 -34.23 32.33
C GLY A 238 35.70 -32.92 33.14
N ARG A 239 35.22 -31.81 32.55
CA ARG A 239 35.26 -30.48 33.18
C ARG A 239 33.87 -29.87 33.26
N LEU A 240 33.47 -29.46 34.46
CA LEU A 240 32.27 -28.69 34.72
C LEU A 240 32.67 -27.30 35.19
N SER A 241 32.20 -26.27 34.50
CA SER A 241 32.39 -24.87 34.86
C SER A 241 31.04 -24.19 35.05
N LEU A 242 30.95 -23.41 36.12
CA LEU A 242 29.77 -22.65 36.51
C LEU A 242 30.21 -21.22 36.81
N ALA A 243 29.48 -20.23 36.32
CA ALA A 243 29.70 -18.84 36.68
C ALA A 243 28.36 -18.10 36.84
N ARG A 244 28.34 -17.10 37.71
CA ARG A 244 27.19 -16.19 37.81
C ARG A 244 27.03 -15.41 36.51
N SER A 245 25.83 -15.47 35.94
CA SER A 245 25.47 -14.82 34.68
C SER A 245 24.58 -13.61 34.98
N GLY A 246 25.17 -12.41 35.01
CA GLY A 246 24.45 -11.16 35.26
C GLY A 246 24.51 -10.63 36.70
N GLU A 247 23.60 -9.72 37.02
CA GLU A 247 23.57 -8.98 38.30
C GLU A 247 22.82 -9.74 39.39
N ASP A 248 21.92 -10.67 39.01
CA ASP A 248 21.23 -11.54 39.95
C ASP A 248 22.17 -12.62 40.50
N LYS A 249 22.07 -12.88 41.81
CA LYS A 249 22.91 -13.85 42.49
C LYS A 249 22.65 -15.29 42.05
N GLN A 250 21.44 -15.56 41.56
CA GLN A 250 20.97 -16.92 41.27
C GLN A 250 21.00 -17.29 39.79
N ALA A 251 21.21 -16.31 38.90
CA ALA A 251 21.41 -16.55 37.49
C ALA A 251 22.80 -17.16 37.25
N LEU A 252 22.83 -18.32 36.60
CA LEU A 252 24.03 -19.15 36.46
C LEU A 252 24.20 -19.59 35.01
N SER A 253 25.40 -19.44 34.48
CA SER A 253 25.83 -20.03 33.22
C SER A 253 26.60 -21.30 33.50
N TRP A 254 26.15 -22.40 32.93
CA TRP A 254 26.70 -23.74 33.07
C TRP A 254 27.42 -24.11 31.79
N ASN A 255 28.61 -24.72 31.93
CA ASN A 255 29.35 -25.29 30.81
C ASN A 255 29.97 -26.62 31.25
N ILE A 256 29.61 -27.69 30.58
CA ILE A 256 30.03 -29.06 30.83
C ILE A 256 30.79 -29.51 29.61
N VAL A 257 32.02 -29.98 29.79
CA VAL A 257 32.89 -30.50 28.73
C VAL A 257 33.28 -31.92 29.10
N ASP A 258 32.86 -32.89 28.31
CA ASP A 258 33.27 -34.28 28.50
C ASP A 258 34.72 -34.49 28.00
N THR A 259 35.31 -35.60 28.43
CA THR A 259 36.65 -36.06 28.09
C THR A 259 36.89 -36.27 26.60
N ASP A 260 35.83 -36.53 25.83
CA ASP A 260 35.85 -36.67 24.37
C ASP A 260 35.87 -35.31 23.62
N GLY A 261 35.69 -34.19 24.33
CA GLY A 261 35.62 -32.83 23.79
C GLY A 261 34.21 -32.33 23.49
N SER A 262 33.20 -33.18 23.60
CA SER A 262 31.78 -32.80 23.52
C SER A 262 31.46 -31.84 24.67
N HIS A 263 30.66 -30.80 24.41
CA HIS A 263 30.32 -29.84 25.44
C HIS A 263 28.87 -29.38 25.39
N ALA A 264 28.28 -29.23 26.57
CA ALA A 264 26.94 -28.71 26.77
C ALA A 264 27.00 -27.45 27.62
N SER A 265 26.33 -26.39 27.20
CA SER A 265 26.24 -25.13 27.92
C SER A 265 24.80 -24.68 28.03
N PHE A 266 24.42 -24.11 29.17
CA PHE A 266 23.10 -23.53 29.34
C PHE A 266 23.08 -22.38 30.35
N ASP A 267 22.18 -21.42 30.10
CA ASP A 267 22.00 -20.24 30.94
C ASP A 267 20.68 -20.34 31.69
N GLN A 268 20.79 -20.32 33.02
CA GLN A 268 19.66 -20.36 33.95
C GLN A 268 19.45 -18.98 34.58
N ASP A 269 18.21 -18.52 34.66
CA ASP A 269 17.86 -17.30 35.36
C ASP A 269 17.68 -17.51 36.88
N ALA A 270 17.29 -16.44 37.59
CA ALA A 270 17.09 -16.47 39.03
C ALA A 270 15.91 -17.34 39.49
N ASN A 271 14.94 -17.60 38.61
CA ASN A 271 13.80 -18.47 38.91
C ASN A 271 14.09 -19.94 38.62
N GLY A 272 15.24 -20.23 38.01
CA GLY A 272 15.61 -21.58 37.60
C GLY A 272 15.23 -21.91 36.16
N ASP A 273 14.71 -20.95 35.39
CA ASP A 273 14.32 -21.16 34.00
C ASP A 273 15.55 -21.06 33.08
N THR A 274 15.67 -22.02 32.17
CA THR A 274 16.76 -22.06 31.18
C THR A 274 16.36 -21.32 29.90
N HIS A 275 17.14 -20.33 29.49
CA HIS A 275 16.84 -19.49 28.31
C HIS A 275 17.64 -19.86 27.07
N HIS A 276 18.85 -20.36 27.27
CA HIS A 276 19.74 -20.81 26.21
C HIS A 276 20.31 -22.17 26.60
N LEU A 277 20.32 -23.12 25.68
CA LEU A 277 20.93 -24.44 25.82
C LEU A 277 21.65 -24.76 24.50
N SER A 278 22.95 -25.01 24.54
CA SER A 278 23.69 -25.53 23.40
C SER A 278 24.42 -26.81 23.77
N VAL A 279 24.33 -27.82 22.92
CA VAL A 279 25.02 -29.10 23.04
C VAL A 279 25.80 -29.31 21.74
N ASN A 280 27.08 -29.58 21.85
CA ASN A 280 27.96 -29.88 20.73
C ASN A 280 28.59 -31.25 20.96
N ASP A 281 28.46 -32.11 19.95
CA ASP A 281 29.14 -33.39 19.88
C ASP A 281 30.40 -33.23 19.02
N ASN A 282 31.55 -33.58 19.59
CA ASN A 282 32.83 -33.44 18.92
C ASN A 282 33.09 -34.55 17.89
N SER A 283 32.41 -35.70 17.96
CA SER A 283 32.69 -36.82 17.04
C SER A 283 32.25 -36.52 15.61
N ASP A 284 31.06 -35.94 15.48
CA ASP A 284 30.37 -35.75 14.21
C ASP A 284 30.24 -34.24 13.86
N GLY A 285 30.67 -33.36 14.78
CA GLY A 285 30.58 -31.90 14.63
C GLY A 285 29.16 -31.36 14.77
N SER A 286 28.21 -32.22 15.18
CA SER A 286 26.82 -31.86 15.31
C SER A 286 26.62 -30.93 16.50
N GLN A 287 25.90 -29.83 16.29
CA GLN A 287 25.57 -28.85 17.31
C GLN A 287 24.06 -28.64 17.36
N VAL A 288 23.49 -28.77 18.55
CA VAL A 288 22.13 -28.34 18.84
C VAL A 288 22.21 -27.07 19.67
N SER A 289 21.47 -26.04 19.32
CA SER A 289 21.28 -24.85 20.13
C SER A 289 19.80 -24.49 20.22
N ILE A 290 19.35 -24.16 21.41
CA ILE A 290 17.98 -23.81 21.76
C ILE A 290 18.08 -22.47 22.47
N GLY A 291 17.52 -21.43 21.87
CA GLY A 291 17.63 -20.08 22.39
C GLY A 291 16.85 -19.08 21.54
N ASP A 292 16.52 -17.93 22.12
CA ASP A 292 15.85 -16.81 21.42
C ASP A 292 14.58 -17.20 20.65
N GLY A 293 13.85 -18.19 21.17
CA GLY A 293 12.62 -18.68 20.56
C GLY A 293 12.82 -19.61 19.37
N GLY A 294 14.04 -20.08 19.09
CA GLY A 294 14.35 -21.04 18.04
C GLY A 294 15.15 -22.25 18.53
N ILE A 295 15.23 -23.26 17.67
CA ILE A 295 16.06 -24.45 17.78
C ILE A 295 16.90 -24.53 16.50
N ALA A 296 18.23 -24.47 16.61
CA ALA A 296 19.14 -24.72 15.51
C ALA A 296 19.82 -26.08 15.71
N VAL A 297 19.80 -26.91 14.68
CA VAL A 297 20.55 -28.16 14.61
C VAL A 297 21.49 -28.03 13.42
N ASP A 298 22.78 -27.98 13.69
CA ASP A 298 23.84 -27.98 12.70
C ASP A 298 24.49 -29.36 12.71
N ASP A 299 24.69 -29.93 11.54
CA ASP A 299 25.49 -31.11 11.30
C ASP A 299 26.46 -30.77 10.16
N SER A 300 27.59 -31.47 10.08
CA SER A 300 28.70 -31.18 9.17
C SER A 300 28.32 -30.89 7.70
N GLN A 301 27.15 -31.34 7.24
CA GLN A 301 26.59 -31.06 5.92
C GLN A 301 25.24 -30.33 5.91
N ASP A 302 24.48 -30.37 7.01
CA ASP A 302 23.07 -29.96 7.05
C ASP A 302 22.81 -28.98 8.20
N HIS A 303 22.16 -27.86 7.89
CA HIS A 303 21.75 -26.87 8.89
C HIS A 303 20.23 -26.79 8.91
N ILE A 304 19.64 -27.09 10.06
CA ILE A 304 18.20 -27.03 10.29
C ILE A 304 17.94 -25.96 11.35
N HIS A 305 17.35 -24.84 10.93
CA HIS A 305 16.94 -23.78 11.85
C HIS A 305 15.41 -23.77 11.98
N ILE A 306 14.92 -24.22 13.12
CA ILE A 306 13.51 -24.19 13.49
C ILE A 306 13.27 -22.95 14.34
N SER A 307 12.77 -21.88 13.74
CA SER A 307 12.32 -20.73 14.52
C SER A 307 10.96 -21.06 15.12
N GLY A 308 10.89 -21.23 16.44
CA GLY A 308 9.62 -21.16 17.15
C GLY A 308 9.02 -19.77 16.95
N LEU A 309 7.70 -19.70 16.88
CA LEU A 309 6.94 -18.48 16.63
C LEU A 309 6.99 -17.53 17.85
N GLY A 310 8.19 -17.09 18.22
CA GLY A 310 8.50 -16.28 19.38
C GLY A 310 8.54 -14.80 19.05
N GLY A 311 7.36 -14.17 18.95
CA GLY A 311 7.23 -12.74 19.23
C GLY A 311 7.13 -11.83 18.00
N LYS A 312 5.89 -11.42 17.69
CA LYS A 312 5.53 -10.19 16.96
C LYS A 312 6.48 -9.85 15.80
N THR A 313 6.68 -10.77 14.87
CA THR A 313 7.40 -10.47 13.63
C THR A 313 6.65 -9.35 12.89
N LEU A 314 7.41 -8.44 12.27
CA LEU A 314 6.88 -7.37 11.41
C LEU A 314 5.89 -7.89 10.34
N GLU A 315 6.00 -9.18 10.01
CA GLU A 315 5.07 -9.89 9.15
C GLU A 315 3.63 -9.84 9.67
N SER A 316 3.39 -9.90 10.99
CA SER A 316 2.05 -9.80 11.58
C SER A 316 1.38 -8.43 11.37
N ILE A 317 2.17 -7.36 11.25
CA ILE A 317 1.67 -6.02 10.92
C ILE A 317 1.33 -5.96 9.43
N ALA A 318 2.20 -6.46 8.55
CA ALA A 318 1.92 -6.59 7.12
C ALA A 318 0.67 -7.46 6.85
N LEU A 319 0.47 -8.51 7.64
CA LEU A 319 -0.67 -9.43 7.57
C LEU A 319 -2.00 -8.73 7.87
N ARG A 320 -2.03 -7.83 8.88
CA ARG A 320 -3.21 -7.01 9.19
C ARG A 320 -3.53 -6.04 8.05
N TYR A 321 -2.52 -5.38 7.49
CA TYR A 321 -2.73 -4.43 6.39
C TYR A 321 -3.12 -5.12 5.08
N ALA A 322 -2.57 -6.30 4.77
CA ALA A 322 -2.93 -7.05 3.56
C ALA A 322 -4.38 -7.56 3.59
N VAL A 323 -4.84 -8.07 4.73
CA VAL A 323 -6.23 -8.53 4.92
C VAL A 323 -7.22 -7.37 4.83
N ILE A 324 -6.82 -6.15 5.20
CA ILE A 324 -7.66 -4.94 5.13
C ILE A 324 -7.57 -4.28 3.74
N ALA A 325 -6.44 -4.37 3.05
CA ALA A 325 -6.23 -3.72 1.75
C ALA A 325 -7.08 -4.33 0.62
N LEU A 326 -7.30 -5.65 0.63
CA LEU A 326 -8.10 -6.34 -0.39
C LEU A 326 -9.58 -5.90 -0.38
N PRO A 327 -10.32 -5.90 0.74
CA PRO A 327 -11.70 -5.42 0.76
C PRO A 327 -11.79 -3.93 0.46
N ILE A 328 -10.81 -3.11 0.86
CA ILE A 328 -10.75 -1.68 0.51
C ILE A 328 -10.59 -1.49 -1.00
N GLY A 329 -9.67 -2.23 -1.63
CA GLY A 329 -9.48 -2.19 -3.09
C GLY A 329 -10.69 -2.70 -3.86
N LEU A 330 -11.42 -3.69 -3.34
CA LEU A 330 -12.66 -4.19 -3.93
C LEU A 330 -13.81 -3.17 -3.81
N LEU A 331 -13.97 -2.56 -2.63
CA LEU A 331 -14.97 -1.52 -2.37
C LEU A 331 -14.71 -0.28 -3.24
N GLY A 332 -13.45 0.13 -3.40
CA GLY A 332 -13.07 1.23 -4.29
C GLY A 332 -13.43 0.94 -5.75
N LEU A 333 -13.20 -0.29 -6.23
CA LEU A 333 -13.58 -0.70 -7.59
C LEU A 333 -15.11 -0.69 -7.77
N LEU A 334 -15.85 -1.20 -6.79
CA LEU A 334 -17.31 -1.17 -6.79
C LEU A 334 -17.86 0.26 -6.82
N LEU A 335 -17.26 1.18 -6.05
CA LEU A 335 -17.63 2.60 -6.05
C LEU A 335 -17.38 3.24 -7.43
N CYS A 336 -16.23 2.97 -8.05
CA CYS A 336 -15.90 3.46 -9.39
C CYS A 336 -16.86 2.92 -10.46
N ILE A 337 -17.21 1.63 -10.41
CA ILE A 337 -18.20 1.02 -11.31
C ILE A 337 -19.57 1.69 -11.12
N TRP A 338 -19.98 1.92 -9.86
CA TRP A 338 -21.24 2.56 -9.54
C TRP A 338 -21.32 4.00 -10.06
N LEU A 339 -20.26 4.79 -9.89
CA LEU A 339 -20.14 6.14 -10.43
C LEU A 339 -20.24 6.15 -11.97
N THR A 340 -19.61 5.18 -12.63
CA THR A 340 -19.68 5.03 -14.09
C THR A 340 -21.09 4.67 -14.57
N CYS A 341 -21.81 3.83 -13.83
CA CYS A 341 -23.22 3.54 -14.12
C CYS A 341 -24.12 4.77 -13.93
N ILE A 342 -23.84 5.60 -12.91
CA ILE A 342 -24.59 6.85 -12.68
C ILE A 342 -24.37 7.85 -13.80
N THR A 343 -23.13 8.04 -14.26
CA THR A 343 -22.85 8.96 -15.37
C THR A 343 -23.49 8.47 -16.66
N TRP A 344 -23.47 7.17 -16.93
CA TRP A 344 -24.19 6.59 -18.07
C TRP A 344 -25.71 6.80 -17.98
N ARG A 345 -26.31 6.62 -16.81
CA ARG A 345 -27.74 6.92 -16.58
C ARG A 345 -28.08 8.39 -16.72
N ALA A 346 -27.20 9.29 -16.28
CA ALA A 346 -27.40 10.72 -16.44
C ALA A 346 -27.33 11.11 -17.94
N LEU A 347 -26.37 10.53 -18.66
CA LEU A 347 -26.19 10.75 -20.09
C LEU A 347 -27.38 10.24 -20.90
N THR A 348 -27.89 9.03 -20.61
CA THR A 348 -29.07 8.49 -21.30
C THR A 348 -30.33 9.32 -21.02
N ARG A 349 -30.51 9.82 -19.80
CA ARG A 349 -31.60 10.75 -19.49
C ARG A 349 -31.46 12.08 -20.20
N PHE A 350 -30.23 12.58 -20.36
CA PHE A 350 -29.97 13.81 -21.09
C PHE A 350 -30.26 13.66 -22.58
N THR A 351 -29.81 12.56 -23.22
CA THR A 351 -30.09 12.30 -24.63
C THR A 351 -31.57 12.07 -24.88
N GLN A 352 -32.27 11.35 -24.00
CA GLN A 352 -33.73 11.19 -24.09
C GLN A 352 -34.46 12.55 -24.04
N ARG A 353 -34.08 13.44 -23.11
CA ARG A 353 -34.67 14.79 -23.05
C ARG A 353 -34.41 15.62 -24.31
N GLN A 354 -33.23 15.50 -24.92
CA GLN A 354 -32.96 16.20 -26.17
C GLN A 354 -33.78 15.63 -27.34
N ILE A 355 -33.97 14.31 -27.39
CA ILE A 355 -34.81 13.67 -28.41
C ILE A 355 -36.27 14.10 -28.25
N ASP A 356 -36.80 14.18 -27.03
CA ASP A 356 -38.16 14.65 -26.76
C ASP A 356 -38.35 16.15 -27.09
N ALA A 357 -37.35 16.98 -26.82
CA ALA A 357 -37.37 18.39 -27.19
C ALA A 357 -37.33 18.59 -28.72
N LEU A 358 -36.59 17.74 -29.44
CA LEU A 358 -36.54 17.77 -30.90
C LEU A 358 -37.82 17.22 -31.53
N SER A 359 -38.38 16.14 -31.00
CA SER A 359 -39.61 15.54 -31.52
C SER A 359 -40.82 16.46 -31.37
N THR A 360 -40.90 17.22 -30.27
CA THR A 360 -41.92 18.27 -30.07
C THR A 360 -41.74 19.45 -31.02
N SER A 361 -40.50 19.85 -31.31
CA SER A 361 -40.16 20.88 -32.31
C SER A 361 -40.55 20.47 -33.74
N PHE A 362 -40.28 19.23 -34.16
CA PHE A 362 -40.63 18.73 -35.50
C PHE A 362 -42.12 18.42 -35.68
N GLY A 363 -42.85 18.18 -34.58
CA GLY A 363 -44.30 18.00 -34.57
C GLY A 363 -45.11 19.28 -34.85
N HIS A 364 -44.47 20.45 -34.98
CA HIS A 364 -45.11 21.73 -35.31
C HIS A 364 -44.66 22.26 -36.68
N THR A 365 -44.69 21.40 -37.70
CA THR A 365 -44.66 21.86 -39.10
C THR A 365 -46.11 21.97 -39.60
N PRO A 366 -46.81 23.11 -39.45
CA PRO A 366 -48.09 23.28 -40.10
C PRO A 366 -47.86 23.27 -41.60
N ALA A 367 -48.41 22.25 -42.27
CA ALA A 367 -48.49 22.21 -43.72
C ALA A 367 -49.13 23.51 -44.22
N ARG A 368 -48.42 24.22 -45.09
CA ARG A 368 -49.01 25.25 -45.93
C ARG A 368 -48.38 25.22 -47.30
#